data_AF-A0A4S2M5Z7-F1
#
_entry.id   AF-A0A4S2M5Z7-F1
#
_cell.length_a   1.000
_cell.length_b   1.000
_cell.length_c   1.000
_cell.angle_alpha   90.00
_cell.angle_beta   90.00
_cell.angle_gamma   90.00
#
_symmetry.space_group_name_H-M   'P 1'
#
loop_
_entity.id
_entity.type
_entity.pdbx_description
1 polymer ?
#
loop_
_entity_poly.entity_id
_entity_poly.type
_entity_poly.pdbx_seq_one_letter_code
_entity_poly.pdbx_strand_id
1 'polypeptide(L)'
;MKCFKFNRKLTHVRINYFCQFFVVGSFMVYINPLLSTSGLTSTQLGVTALAAHIASTIARLVIGPIADGTKHRHVVFFLLSVTTAMFILLFFAFPRMTEYVFEGEVHENGVFIPHVVWNSIGTESNYSDRYSSQRICWPRFIEQCDVMSNGTREWKFKLGFRLQKTDTNPMDVKYIVTNGTLRANDVTTNASENFRVFCRYTHSVEEEACHKLRNTVKGVATVSIFLMAIVLRSLVTMTHSSIPNLLDSTTYGILKEEKAHMYGRSRAFGSAGYVAAALSTGLYISSISSQFSPSSNQPSPGFASNQHNEKNTADYKPSIILGSIFALLGAIVGAIPSTGTIPVTIKLRKAILIGIRSPAMIKCSINSFLSGLVYSYLFEFYFFVLTSEYNVPPYFIGFLVLSVMIGEVPAFFVAGSLVKRFGETACIAAAHILFGLRVLSFGVFYNYLYYIGSEILFTTGFSLLYTALIIQAGSAGRGTQAEAGDVVASMHALMNAILFSITSCIGGLIWGVLLDRFTGRQLFYAASVLSFVLAVFTPVISYFIDLCFCDSKENDILVEPTDVVKFESDKNGFNGTSFM
;
A
#
# COMPACT_ATOMS: atom_id res chain seq x y z
N MET A 1 -41.34 4.45 -9.89
CA MET A 1 -40.14 3.60 -9.66
C MET A 1 -39.67 3.07 -11.02
N LYS A 2 -38.74 3.77 -11.71
CA LYS A 2 -38.24 3.31 -13.02
C LYS A 2 -37.28 2.14 -12.77
N CYS A 3 -37.62 0.94 -13.25
CA CYS A 3 -36.77 -0.25 -13.20
C CYS A 3 -35.33 0.10 -13.59
N PHE A 4 -34.39 -0.28 -12.73
CA PHE A 4 -32.95 -0.16 -12.94
C PHE A 4 -32.60 -0.95 -14.22
N LYS A 5 -32.54 -0.30 -15.39
CA LYS A 5 -32.15 -0.95 -16.65
C LYS A 5 -30.69 -1.37 -16.49
N PHE A 6 -30.47 -2.64 -16.14
CA PHE A 6 -29.17 -3.22 -15.90
C PHE A 6 -28.37 -3.24 -17.22
N ASN A 7 -27.36 -2.38 -17.32
CA ASN A 7 -26.53 -2.31 -18.52
C ASN A 7 -25.54 -3.48 -18.52
N ARG A 8 -25.89 -4.56 -19.23
CA ARG A 8 -25.09 -5.79 -19.35
C ARG A 8 -23.67 -5.55 -19.86
N LYS A 9 -23.42 -4.46 -20.61
CA LYS A 9 -22.10 -4.05 -21.10
C LYS A 9 -21.20 -3.44 -20.03
N LEU A 10 -21.73 -3.04 -18.87
CA LEU A 10 -20.94 -2.45 -17.79
C LEU A 10 -20.72 -3.45 -16.65
N THR A 11 -21.41 -4.59 -16.68
CA THR A 11 -21.36 -5.61 -15.65
C THR A 11 -19.98 -6.24 -15.53
N HIS A 12 -19.36 -6.63 -16.64
CA HIS A 12 -18.01 -7.21 -16.59
C HIS A 12 -16.97 -6.20 -16.11
N VAL A 13 -17.09 -4.93 -16.50
CA VAL A 13 -16.21 -3.85 -16.01
C VAL A 13 -16.37 -3.65 -14.50
N ARG A 14 -17.60 -3.69 -13.97
CA ARG A 14 -17.88 -3.59 -12.53
C ARG A 14 -17.33 -4.77 -11.73
N ILE A 15 -17.46 -5.98 -12.26
CA ILE A 15 -16.86 -7.18 -11.65
C ILE A 15 -15.33 -7.05 -11.67
N ASN A 16 -14.74 -6.53 -12.74
CA ASN A 16 -13.30 -6.32 -12.80
C ASN A 16 -12.85 -5.25 -11.79
N TYR A 17 -13.57 -4.14 -11.65
CA TYR A 17 -13.32 -3.19 -10.54
C TYR A 17 -13.31 -3.89 -9.18
N PHE A 18 -14.32 -4.70 -8.90
CA PHE A 18 -14.40 -5.45 -7.65
C PHE A 18 -13.14 -6.32 -7.45
N CYS A 19 -12.78 -7.14 -8.43
CA CYS A 19 -11.60 -8.01 -8.34
C CYS A 19 -10.29 -7.24 -8.16
N GLN A 20 -10.06 -6.17 -8.94
CA GLN A 20 -8.79 -5.45 -8.91
C GLN A 20 -8.60 -4.63 -7.64
N PHE A 21 -9.67 -4.05 -7.11
CA PHE A 21 -9.63 -3.38 -5.81
C PHE A 21 -9.62 -4.39 -4.65
N PHE A 22 -10.12 -5.60 -4.86
CA PHE A 22 -9.90 -6.70 -3.91
C PHE A 22 -8.41 -7.00 -3.77
N VAL A 23 -7.64 -7.02 -4.86
CA VAL A 23 -6.17 -7.14 -4.82
C VAL A 23 -5.54 -6.01 -3.99
N VAL A 24 -6.02 -4.76 -4.14
CA VAL A 24 -5.52 -3.63 -3.35
C VAL A 24 -5.79 -3.82 -1.85
N GLY A 25 -7.01 -4.19 -1.48
CA GLY A 25 -7.39 -4.35 -0.06
C GLY A 25 -6.78 -5.57 0.61
N SER A 26 -6.48 -6.62 -0.16
CA SER A 26 -5.88 -7.86 0.35
C SER A 26 -4.36 -7.81 0.38
N PHE A 27 -3.70 -7.28 -0.64
CA PHE A 27 -2.24 -7.30 -0.76
C PHE A 27 -1.59 -5.93 -0.50
N MET A 28 -2.00 -4.88 -1.22
CA MET A 28 -1.32 -3.58 -1.16
C MET A 28 -1.41 -2.92 0.23
N VAL A 29 -2.53 -3.10 0.93
CA VAL A 29 -2.70 -2.65 2.33
C VAL A 29 -1.66 -3.25 3.28
N TYR A 30 -1.26 -4.49 3.03
CA TYR A 30 -0.41 -5.27 3.93
C TYR A 30 1.04 -5.40 3.44
N ILE A 31 1.40 -4.82 2.29
CA ILE A 31 2.76 -4.96 1.73
C ILE A 31 3.84 -4.37 2.64
N ASN A 32 3.61 -3.20 3.23
CA ASN A 32 4.56 -2.56 4.14
C ASN A 32 4.69 -3.32 5.47
N PRO A 33 3.58 -3.73 6.13
CA PRO A 33 3.65 -4.67 7.25
C PRO A 33 4.39 -5.98 6.91
N LEU A 34 4.08 -6.61 5.76
CA LEU A 34 4.73 -7.83 5.27
C LEU A 34 6.24 -7.63 5.12
N LEU A 35 6.67 -6.61 4.37
CA LEU A 35 8.09 -6.31 4.15
C LEU A 35 8.80 -5.94 5.47
N SER A 36 8.08 -5.28 6.38
CA SER A 36 8.59 -5.01 7.72
C SER A 36 8.86 -6.33 8.47
N THR A 37 8.03 -7.37 8.37
CA THR A 37 8.33 -8.66 9.05
C THR A 37 9.65 -9.30 8.60
N SER A 38 10.17 -8.95 7.43
CA SER A 38 11.45 -9.44 6.92
C SER A 38 12.68 -8.62 7.34
N GLY A 39 12.50 -7.65 8.23
CA GLY A 39 13.63 -6.89 8.79
C GLY A 39 13.86 -5.50 8.21
N LEU A 40 13.01 -5.05 7.28
CA LEU A 40 13.19 -3.73 6.67
C LEU A 40 12.88 -2.60 7.67
N THR A 41 13.70 -1.55 7.64
CA THR A 41 13.48 -0.28 8.37
C THR A 41 12.50 0.63 7.63
N SER A 42 12.02 1.71 8.26
CA SER A 42 11.06 2.62 7.62
C SER A 42 11.68 3.37 6.44
N THR A 43 12.96 3.76 6.54
CA THR A 43 13.71 4.31 5.38
C THR A 43 13.81 3.30 4.24
N GLN A 44 14.13 2.05 4.53
CA GLN A 44 14.20 1.00 3.50
C GLN A 44 12.83 0.78 2.83
N LEU A 45 11.75 0.76 3.61
CA LEU A 45 10.38 0.73 3.07
C LEU A 45 10.11 1.94 2.16
N GLY A 46 10.51 3.15 2.58
CA GLY A 46 10.40 4.36 1.77
C GLY A 46 11.16 4.28 0.44
N VAL A 47 12.38 3.74 0.43
CA VAL A 47 13.17 3.54 -0.80
C VAL A 47 12.53 2.48 -1.71
N THR A 48 11.96 1.40 -1.15
CA THR A 48 11.22 0.42 -1.97
C THR A 48 9.98 1.04 -2.60
N ALA A 49 9.27 1.93 -1.88
CA ALA A 49 8.13 2.67 -2.39
C ALA A 49 8.55 3.64 -3.50
N LEU A 50 9.66 4.37 -3.33
CA LEU A 50 10.25 5.25 -4.33
C LEU A 50 10.44 4.54 -5.66
N ALA A 51 11.19 3.42 -5.65
CA ALA A 51 11.46 2.64 -6.86
C ALA A 51 10.16 2.12 -7.51
N ALA A 52 9.23 1.64 -6.69
CA ALA A 52 7.97 1.09 -7.17
C ALA A 52 7.07 2.14 -7.83
N HIS A 53 7.06 3.36 -7.31
CA HIS A 53 6.27 4.46 -7.87
C HIS A 53 6.90 5.09 -9.10
N ILE A 54 8.24 5.08 -9.21
CA ILE A 54 8.92 5.42 -10.48
C ILE A 54 8.48 4.44 -11.57
N ALA A 55 8.55 3.13 -11.28
CA ALA A 55 8.11 2.09 -12.21
C ALA A 55 6.61 2.23 -12.57
N SER A 56 5.76 2.51 -11.57
CA SER A 56 4.34 2.79 -11.76
C SER A 56 4.08 4.00 -12.67
N THR A 57 4.82 5.10 -12.49
CA THR A 57 4.67 6.31 -13.31
C THR A 57 4.95 6.00 -14.77
N ILE A 58 6.05 5.31 -15.05
CA ILE A 58 6.42 4.89 -16.41
C ILE A 58 5.35 3.96 -16.98
N ALA A 59 4.91 2.95 -16.22
CA ALA A 59 3.86 2.03 -16.64
C ALA A 59 2.57 2.74 -17.02
N ARG A 60 2.07 3.67 -16.19
CA ARG A 60 0.82 4.40 -16.45
C ARG A 60 0.89 5.22 -17.75
N LEU A 61 2.03 5.85 -18.02
CA LEU A 61 2.24 6.68 -19.20
C LEU A 61 2.43 5.85 -20.48
N VAL A 62 3.00 4.65 -20.38
CA VAL A 62 3.31 3.79 -21.54
C VAL A 62 2.17 2.82 -21.87
N ILE A 63 1.58 2.18 -20.86
CA ILE A 63 0.55 1.13 -21.05
C ILE A 63 -0.75 1.73 -21.58
N GLY A 64 -1.11 2.96 -21.21
CA GLY A 64 -2.29 3.65 -21.75
C GLY A 64 -2.28 3.72 -23.28
N PRO A 65 -1.26 4.36 -23.89
CA PRO A 65 -1.09 4.39 -25.34
C PRO A 65 -1.02 3.01 -26.00
N ILE A 66 -0.40 2.02 -25.36
CA ILE A 66 -0.35 0.64 -25.87
C ILE A 66 -1.76 0.03 -25.91
N ALA A 67 -2.55 0.21 -24.84
CA ALA A 67 -3.92 -0.27 -24.79
C ALA A 67 -4.82 0.40 -25.84
N ASP A 68 -4.56 1.68 -26.14
CA ASP A 68 -5.28 2.41 -27.19
C ASP A 68 -4.88 1.96 -28.60
N GLY A 69 -3.59 1.68 -28.83
CA GLY A 69 -3.07 1.23 -30.12
C GLY A 69 -3.42 -0.21 -30.48
N THR A 70 -3.53 -1.10 -29.49
CA THR A 70 -3.69 -2.55 -29.72
C THR A 70 -5.09 -2.96 -30.21
N LYS A 71 -6.09 -2.07 -30.22
CA LYS A 71 -7.53 -2.34 -30.53
C LYS A 71 -8.19 -3.44 -29.66
N HIS A 72 -7.41 -4.20 -28.89
CA HIS A 72 -7.82 -5.32 -28.05
C HIS A 72 -7.47 -5.05 -26.58
N ARG A 73 -8.03 -3.98 -25.99
CA ARG A 73 -7.81 -3.60 -24.57
C ARG A 73 -7.97 -4.75 -23.57
N HIS A 74 -8.85 -5.71 -23.87
CA HIS A 74 -9.09 -6.90 -23.04
C HIS A 74 -7.86 -7.82 -22.93
N VAL A 75 -7.04 -7.92 -23.97
CA VAL A 75 -5.78 -8.68 -23.92
C VAL A 75 -4.77 -7.99 -22.99
N VAL A 76 -4.69 -6.66 -23.05
CA VAL A 76 -3.83 -5.89 -22.15
C VAL A 76 -4.27 -6.05 -20.70
N PHE A 77 -5.58 -6.00 -20.41
CA PHE A 77 -6.12 -6.29 -19.08
C PHE A 77 -5.76 -7.68 -18.58
N PHE A 78 -5.92 -8.69 -19.43
CA PHE A 78 -5.60 -10.07 -19.10
C PHE A 78 -4.12 -10.22 -18.75
N LEU A 79 -3.21 -9.73 -19.62
CA LEU A 79 -1.76 -9.83 -19.40
C LEU A 79 -1.31 -9.10 -18.13
N LEU A 80 -1.81 -7.89 -17.88
CA LEU A 80 -1.47 -7.14 -16.66
C LEU A 80 -1.98 -7.83 -15.39
N SER A 81 -3.17 -8.42 -15.44
CA SER A 81 -3.74 -9.11 -14.27
C SER A 81 -3.01 -10.42 -13.98
N VAL A 82 -2.67 -11.21 -15.01
CA VAL A 82 -1.87 -12.45 -14.87
C VAL A 82 -0.48 -12.15 -14.34
N THR A 83 0.21 -11.16 -14.91
CA THR A 83 1.55 -10.77 -14.44
C THR A 83 1.53 -10.23 -13.02
N THR A 84 0.49 -9.47 -12.63
CA THR A 84 0.29 -9.04 -11.24
C THR A 84 0.13 -10.25 -10.31
N ALA A 85 -0.69 -11.25 -10.67
CA ALA A 85 -0.86 -12.46 -9.87
C ALA A 85 0.46 -13.23 -9.71
N MET A 86 1.21 -13.38 -10.80
CA MET A 86 2.53 -14.04 -10.78
C MET A 86 3.49 -13.34 -9.82
N PHE A 87 3.61 -12.01 -9.90
CA PHE A 87 4.52 -11.27 -9.02
C PHE A 87 4.07 -11.26 -7.56
N ILE A 88 2.77 -11.26 -7.27
CA ILE A 88 2.26 -11.44 -5.91
C ILE A 88 2.65 -12.83 -5.39
N LEU A 89 2.48 -13.89 -6.17
CA LEU A 89 2.87 -15.26 -5.76
C LEU A 89 4.37 -15.39 -5.44
N LEU A 90 5.24 -14.63 -6.11
CA LEU A 90 6.67 -14.62 -5.77
C LEU A 90 6.97 -14.16 -4.34
N PHE A 91 6.06 -13.42 -3.68
CA PHE A 91 6.23 -13.06 -2.27
C PHE A 91 6.18 -14.27 -1.32
N PHE A 92 5.72 -15.45 -1.76
CA PHE A 92 5.86 -16.68 -0.95
C PHE A 92 7.31 -17.10 -0.77
N ALA A 93 8.14 -16.86 -1.77
CA ALA A 93 9.57 -17.15 -1.72
C ALA A 93 10.36 -16.03 -1.02
N PHE A 94 9.69 -15.00 -0.49
CA PHE A 94 10.35 -13.87 0.15
C PHE A 94 10.90 -14.27 1.54
N PRO A 95 12.23 -14.36 1.73
CA PRO A 95 12.85 -14.64 3.03
C PRO A 95 12.35 -13.73 4.15
N ARG A 96 12.16 -14.34 5.33
CA ARG A 96 11.96 -13.66 6.60
C ARG A 96 13.26 -13.70 7.40
N MET A 97 13.67 -12.57 7.96
CA MET A 97 14.81 -12.51 8.87
C MET A 97 14.33 -12.66 10.31
N THR A 98 14.66 -13.79 10.91
CA THR A 98 14.44 -14.05 12.33
C THR A 98 15.79 -14.14 13.03
N GLU A 99 15.95 -13.37 14.10
CA GLU A 99 17.07 -13.46 15.03
C GLU A 99 16.62 -14.24 16.26
N TYR A 100 17.48 -15.08 16.80
CA TYR A 100 17.25 -15.73 18.09
C TYR A 100 17.84 -14.87 19.20
N VAL A 101 17.06 -14.68 20.26
CA VAL A 101 17.52 -13.99 21.46
C VAL A 101 17.89 -15.04 22.49
N PHE A 102 19.10 -14.96 23.01
CA PHE A 102 19.60 -15.78 24.09
C PHE A 102 19.90 -14.89 25.30
N GLU A 103 19.48 -15.30 26.48
CA GLU A 103 19.78 -14.62 27.74
C GLU A 103 20.53 -15.59 28.65
N GLY A 104 21.60 -15.12 29.28
CA GLY A 104 22.47 -15.98 30.08
C GLY A 104 23.68 -15.27 30.63
N GLU A 105 24.53 -16.02 31.34
CA GLU A 105 25.73 -15.52 31.99
C GLU A 105 26.98 -15.87 31.19
N VAL A 106 27.97 -14.97 31.19
CA VAL A 106 29.29 -15.21 30.59
C VAL A 106 30.30 -15.42 31.71
N HIS A 107 30.97 -16.57 31.72
CA HIS A 107 32.03 -16.88 32.69
C HIS A 107 33.41 -16.39 32.19
N GLU A 108 34.35 -16.23 33.13
CA GLU A 108 35.72 -15.73 32.88
C GLU A 108 36.50 -16.52 31.82
N ASN A 109 36.13 -17.77 31.59
CA ASN A 109 36.70 -18.65 30.57
C ASN A 109 36.12 -18.42 29.16
N GLY A 110 35.26 -17.41 28.96
CA GLY A 110 34.62 -17.09 27.69
C GLY A 110 33.47 -18.02 27.32
N VAL A 111 32.94 -18.78 28.29
CA VAL A 111 31.78 -19.66 28.11
C VAL A 111 30.49 -18.91 28.45
N PHE A 112 29.54 -18.91 27.52
CA PHE A 112 28.19 -18.38 27.73
C PHE A 112 27.23 -19.52 28.10
N ILE A 113 26.51 -19.38 29.20
CA ILE A 113 25.52 -20.35 29.69
C ILE A 113 24.13 -19.71 29.63
N PRO A 114 23.20 -20.24 28.80
CA PRO A 114 21.87 -19.67 28.62
C PRO A 114 20.92 -20.08 29.77
N HIS A 115 20.01 -19.20 30.18
CA HIS A 115 19.04 -19.46 31.25
C HIS A 115 17.63 -19.79 30.73
N VAL A 116 17.35 -21.07 30.45
CA VAL A 116 16.07 -21.54 29.88
C VAL A 116 14.98 -21.69 30.94
N VAL A 117 13.78 -21.19 30.65
CA VAL A 117 12.57 -21.31 31.48
C VAL A 117 11.40 -21.88 30.67
N TRP A 118 10.58 -22.74 31.29
CA TRP A 118 9.47 -23.45 30.63
C TRP A 118 8.11 -22.70 30.64
N ASN A 119 8.02 -21.51 31.26
CA ASN A 119 6.83 -20.65 31.24
C ASN A 119 7.16 -19.18 31.60
N SER A 120 6.46 -18.20 31.01
CA SER A 120 6.69 -16.75 31.21
C SER A 120 5.85 -16.11 32.33
N ILE A 121 4.96 -16.87 32.98
CA ILE A 121 4.17 -16.37 34.13
C ILE A 121 4.73 -17.03 35.38
N GLY A 122 5.47 -16.24 36.15
CA GLY A 122 6.32 -16.67 37.26
C GLY A 122 5.67 -17.65 38.23
N THR A 123 6.22 -18.87 38.27
CA THR A 123 6.58 -19.64 39.47
C THR A 123 7.55 -20.73 38.98
N GLU A 124 8.84 -20.51 39.18
CA GLU A 124 9.93 -21.35 38.63
C GLU A 124 9.94 -22.78 39.17
N SER A 125 9.42 -23.02 40.37
CA SER A 125 9.84 -24.18 41.17
C SER A 125 9.16 -25.52 40.87
N ASN A 126 8.02 -25.55 40.18
CA ASN A 126 7.25 -26.81 40.01
C ASN A 126 7.18 -27.32 38.56
N TYR A 127 7.48 -26.48 37.57
CA TYR A 127 7.41 -26.84 36.16
C TYR A 127 8.76 -27.25 35.57
N SER A 128 9.87 -26.68 36.06
CA SER A 128 11.23 -27.03 35.64
C SER A 128 11.53 -28.52 35.84
N ASP A 129 11.16 -29.06 37.01
CA ASP A 129 11.46 -30.46 37.37
C ASP A 129 10.65 -31.48 36.58
N ARG A 130 9.43 -31.13 36.13
CA ARG A 130 8.55 -32.04 35.39
C ARG A 130 8.96 -32.21 33.92
N TYR A 131 9.66 -31.22 33.36
CA TYR A 131 10.05 -31.19 31.94
C TYR A 131 11.58 -31.15 31.73
N SER A 132 12.38 -31.22 32.80
CA SER A 132 13.84 -31.26 32.78
C SER A 132 14.44 -32.42 31.96
N SER A 133 13.67 -33.48 31.69
CA SER A 133 14.09 -34.64 30.90
C SER A 133 13.79 -34.53 29.39
N GLN A 134 13.11 -33.48 28.94
CA GLN A 134 12.74 -33.30 27.53
C GLN A 134 13.87 -32.64 26.72
N ARG A 135 14.04 -33.08 25.46
CA ARG A 135 15.07 -32.52 24.56
C ARG A 135 14.64 -31.20 23.95
N ILE A 136 15.49 -30.19 24.07
CA ILE A 136 15.33 -28.90 23.41
C ILE A 136 16.08 -28.93 22.08
N CYS A 137 15.47 -28.41 21.00
CA CYS A 137 16.13 -28.25 19.71
C CYS A 137 17.13 -27.09 19.79
N TRP A 138 18.34 -27.34 20.29
CA TRP A 138 19.40 -26.35 20.26
C TRP A 138 19.90 -26.16 18.82
N PRO A 139 20.13 -24.90 18.36
CA PRO A 139 20.70 -24.66 17.04
C PRO A 139 22.11 -25.24 16.96
N ARG A 140 22.52 -25.73 15.78
CA ARG A 140 23.83 -26.39 15.60
C ARG A 140 24.98 -25.41 15.32
N PHE A 141 24.65 -24.28 14.73
CA PHE A 141 25.54 -23.16 14.41
C PHE A 141 24.75 -21.88 14.60
N ILE A 142 25.42 -20.88 15.16
CA ILE A 142 24.92 -19.55 15.41
C ILE A 142 26.04 -18.64 14.93
N GLU A 143 25.73 -17.79 13.97
CA GLU A 143 26.69 -16.83 13.44
C GLU A 143 26.16 -15.42 13.63
N GLN A 144 27.06 -14.42 13.52
CA GLN A 144 26.64 -13.01 13.51
C GLN A 144 25.84 -12.66 14.78
N CYS A 145 26.49 -12.81 15.95
CA CYS A 145 25.89 -12.46 17.23
C CYS A 145 26.21 -11.02 17.64
N ASP A 146 25.17 -10.31 18.04
CA ASP A 146 25.22 -8.97 18.62
C ASP A 146 24.94 -9.02 20.11
N VAL A 147 25.63 -8.18 20.89
CA VAL A 147 25.30 -7.94 22.29
C VAL A 147 24.77 -6.51 22.43
N MET A 148 23.76 -6.35 23.27
CA MET A 148 23.32 -5.01 23.67
C MET A 148 24.31 -4.41 24.68
N SER A 149 24.97 -3.31 24.33
CA SER A 149 25.76 -2.49 25.25
C SER A 149 25.26 -1.05 25.19
N ASN A 150 24.93 -0.46 26.35
CA ASN A 150 24.40 0.91 26.47
C ASN A 150 23.21 1.25 25.53
N GLY A 151 22.34 0.28 25.24
CA GLY A 151 21.18 0.45 24.36
C GLY A 151 21.47 0.36 22.86
N THR A 152 22.74 0.22 22.46
CA THR A 152 23.17 -0.02 21.07
C THR A 152 23.59 -1.47 20.85
N ARG A 153 23.30 -2.02 19.67
CA ARG A 153 23.75 -3.36 19.27
C ARG A 153 25.17 -3.28 18.74
N GLU A 154 26.08 -4.02 19.34
CA GLU A 154 27.48 -4.10 18.91
C GLU A 154 27.80 -5.51 18.39
N TRP A 155 28.36 -5.57 17.19
CA TRP A 155 28.86 -6.80 16.56
C TRP A 155 30.12 -7.25 17.29
N LYS A 156 30.03 -8.32 18.10
CA LYS A 156 31.17 -8.68 18.96
C LYS A 156 31.83 -10.02 18.65
N PHE A 157 31.13 -11.04 18.10
CA PHE A 157 31.77 -12.36 17.98
C PHE A 157 31.03 -13.39 17.13
N LYS A 158 31.77 -14.48 16.83
CA LYS A 158 31.24 -15.75 16.32
C LYS A 158 31.15 -16.77 17.47
N LEU A 159 29.94 -17.28 17.75
CA LEU A 159 29.73 -18.37 18.71
C LEU A 159 29.89 -19.72 18.01
N GLY A 160 30.67 -20.62 18.61
CA GLY A 160 30.81 -21.99 18.16
C GLY A 160 30.30 -22.97 19.21
N PHE A 161 29.98 -24.19 18.77
CA PHE A 161 29.39 -25.22 19.61
C PHE A 161 30.43 -26.24 20.06
N ARG A 162 30.41 -26.58 21.35
CA ARG A 162 30.96 -27.84 21.85
C ARG A 162 29.93 -28.47 22.79
N LEU A 163 29.07 -29.31 22.24
CA LEU A 163 28.26 -30.23 23.04
C LEU A 163 29.20 -31.29 23.63
N GLN A 164 29.51 -31.19 24.92
CA GLN A 164 30.30 -32.20 25.61
C GLN A 164 29.35 -33.31 26.06
N LYS A 165 29.51 -34.51 25.52
CA LYS A 165 28.62 -35.70 25.67
C LYS A 165 28.51 -36.23 27.13
N THR A 166 29.07 -35.53 28.10
CA THR A 166 29.15 -35.90 29.51
C THR A 166 28.36 -34.97 30.44
N ASP A 167 27.78 -33.87 29.93
CA ASP A 167 26.92 -33.01 30.75
C ASP A 167 25.58 -33.74 31.01
N THR A 168 25.38 -34.17 32.25
CA THR A 168 24.25 -35.00 32.71
C THR A 168 22.92 -34.27 32.75
N ASN A 169 22.90 -32.95 32.49
CA ASN A 169 21.71 -32.13 32.50
C ASN A 169 21.40 -31.61 31.08
N PRO A 170 20.33 -32.06 30.40
CA PRO A 170 20.01 -31.66 29.02
C PRO A 170 19.57 -30.18 28.90
N MET A 171 19.40 -29.49 30.03
CA MET A 171 19.03 -28.07 30.11
C MET A 171 20.24 -27.13 30.04
N ASP A 172 21.45 -27.60 30.35
CA ASP A 172 22.65 -26.75 30.45
C ASP A 172 23.54 -26.91 29.20
N VAL A 173 23.22 -26.20 28.12
CA VAL A 173 24.08 -26.16 26.93
C VAL A 173 25.08 -25.03 27.05
N LYS A 174 26.37 -25.38 27.08
CA LYS A 174 27.48 -24.40 27.11
C LYS A 174 27.82 -23.92 25.70
N TYR A 175 27.88 -22.60 25.51
CA TYR A 175 28.34 -21.98 24.26
C TYR A 175 29.77 -21.47 24.41
N ILE A 176 30.62 -21.74 23.42
CA ILE A 176 32.02 -21.29 23.42
C ILE A 176 32.20 -20.20 22.37
N VAL A 177 32.77 -19.07 22.77
CA VAL A 177 33.16 -18.01 21.83
C VAL A 177 34.39 -18.47 21.06
N THR A 178 34.24 -18.74 19.76
CA THR A 178 35.31 -19.33 18.95
C THR A 178 36.17 -18.29 18.22
N ASN A 179 35.66 -17.06 18.06
CA ASN A 179 36.40 -15.93 17.51
C ASN A 179 35.78 -14.61 18.03
N GLY A 180 36.42 -14.02 19.05
CA GLY A 180 36.06 -12.74 19.65
C GLY A 180 36.53 -12.64 21.11
N THR A 181 36.97 -11.47 21.55
CA THR A 181 37.32 -11.24 22.96
C THR A 181 36.08 -10.77 23.72
N LEU A 182 35.28 -11.68 24.26
CA LEU A 182 34.49 -11.39 25.45
C LEU A 182 35.46 -11.40 26.64
N ARG A 183 36.30 -10.37 26.75
CA ARG A 183 37.14 -10.22 27.92
C ARG A 183 36.27 -9.68 29.04
N ALA A 184 36.17 -10.41 30.13
CA ALA A 184 35.64 -9.93 31.41
C ALA A 184 36.35 -8.64 31.89
N ASN A 185 37.50 -8.29 31.30
CA ASN A 185 38.29 -7.11 31.66
C ASN A 185 37.65 -5.74 31.35
N ASP A 186 36.53 -5.68 30.61
CA ASP A 186 35.73 -4.43 30.52
C ASP A 186 34.80 -4.24 31.72
N VAL A 187 34.72 -5.21 32.63
CA VAL A 187 33.93 -5.15 33.86
C VAL A 187 34.84 -5.43 35.04
N THR A 188 35.30 -4.36 35.68
CA THR A 188 35.92 -4.48 37.01
C THR A 188 34.92 -5.12 37.97
N THR A 189 35.28 -6.30 38.47
CA THR A 189 34.90 -6.91 39.75
C THR A 189 33.42 -7.28 39.97
N ASN A 190 33.20 -8.59 40.18
CA ASN A 190 32.12 -9.19 40.98
C ASN A 190 30.65 -9.10 40.52
N ALA A 191 30.35 -9.13 39.22
CA ALA A 191 28.96 -9.28 38.78
C ALA A 191 28.80 -10.30 37.64
N SER A 192 28.08 -11.38 37.93
CA SER A 192 27.37 -12.23 36.98
C SER A 192 26.26 -11.42 36.32
N GLU A 193 26.61 -10.54 35.38
CA GLU A 193 25.61 -9.77 34.64
C GLU A 193 24.96 -10.66 33.56
N ASN A 194 23.62 -10.65 33.51
CA ASN A 194 22.86 -11.32 32.46
C ASN A 194 23.06 -10.61 31.12
N PHE A 195 23.66 -11.32 30.16
CA PHE A 195 23.85 -10.85 28.79
C PHE A 195 22.69 -11.26 27.89
N ARG A 196 22.24 -10.33 27.05
CA ARG A 196 21.33 -10.62 25.94
C ARG A 196 22.09 -10.63 24.63
N VAL A 197 22.08 -11.79 23.97
CA VAL A 197 22.76 -12.04 22.72
C VAL A 197 21.73 -12.27 21.62
N PHE A 198 21.82 -11.51 20.54
CA PHE A 198 20.98 -11.63 19.35
C PHE A 198 21.78 -12.29 18.26
N CYS A 199 21.32 -13.41 17.70
CA CYS A 199 22.11 -14.09 16.69
C CYS A 199 21.31 -14.54 15.47
N ARG A 200 22.02 -14.67 14.34
CA ARG A 200 21.48 -15.10 13.05
C ARG A 200 21.91 -16.53 12.71
N TYR A 201 21.17 -17.13 11.78
CA TYR A 201 21.33 -18.49 11.27
C TYR A 201 20.97 -19.61 12.25
N THR A 202 20.20 -20.57 11.74
CA THR A 202 19.93 -21.86 12.38
C THR A 202 19.75 -22.94 11.33
N HIS A 203 20.74 -23.83 11.20
CA HIS A 203 20.42 -25.21 10.83
C HIS A 203 19.88 -25.87 12.10
N SER A 204 18.56 -26.06 12.19
CA SER A 204 17.98 -26.91 13.22
C SER A 204 18.50 -28.32 13.00
N VAL A 205 18.88 -29.00 14.08
CA VAL A 205 18.95 -30.45 14.03
C VAL A 205 17.52 -30.94 13.82
N GLU A 206 17.23 -31.55 12.66
CA GLU A 206 15.99 -32.30 12.44
C GLU A 206 16.06 -33.58 13.30
N GLU A 207 15.92 -33.43 14.61
CA GLU A 207 15.61 -34.55 15.49
C GLU A 207 14.09 -34.61 15.62
N GLU A 208 13.48 -35.74 15.26
CA GLU A 208 12.03 -35.98 15.22
C GLU A 208 11.34 -35.92 16.62
N ALA A 209 12.04 -35.51 17.67
CA ALA A 209 11.55 -35.54 19.06
C ALA A 209 12.10 -34.42 19.97
N CYS A 210 12.27 -33.18 19.47
CA CYS A 210 12.70 -32.04 20.28
C CYS A 210 11.72 -30.85 20.26
N HIS A 211 11.68 -30.08 21.36
CA HIS A 211 10.86 -28.86 21.49
C HIS A 211 11.62 -27.63 20.97
N LYS A 212 10.97 -26.82 20.12
CA LYS A 212 11.56 -25.59 19.55
C LYS A 212 11.57 -24.45 20.57
N LEU A 213 12.67 -23.69 20.60
CA LEU A 213 12.82 -22.48 21.42
C LEU A 213 11.90 -21.35 20.93
N ARG A 214 11.21 -20.68 21.86
CA ARG A 214 10.22 -19.61 21.57
C ARG A 214 10.83 -18.21 21.33
N ASN A 215 12.14 -18.04 21.46
CA ASN A 215 12.77 -16.72 21.58
C ASN A 215 13.28 -16.17 20.24
N THR A 216 12.36 -15.88 19.33
CA THR A 216 12.70 -15.24 18.05
C THR A 216 12.22 -13.79 18.01
N VAL A 217 13.05 -12.92 17.45
CA VAL A 217 12.73 -11.52 17.17
C VAL A 217 12.95 -11.22 15.69
N LYS A 218 12.32 -10.15 15.20
CA LYS A 218 12.56 -9.62 13.85
C LYS A 218 14.03 -9.21 13.73
N GLY A 219 14.77 -9.85 12.83
CA GLY A 219 16.17 -9.50 12.54
C GLY A 219 16.30 -8.32 11.57
N VAL A 220 17.50 -7.78 11.41
CA VAL A 220 17.74 -6.69 10.41
C VAL A 220 17.88 -7.28 9.01
N ALA A 221 17.24 -6.65 8.02
CA ALA A 221 17.29 -7.10 6.63
C ALA A 221 18.71 -7.05 6.04
N THR A 222 19.07 -8.10 5.28
CA THR A 222 20.30 -8.11 4.49
C THR A 222 20.12 -7.29 3.21
N VAL A 223 21.23 -6.89 2.59
CA VAL A 223 21.23 -6.16 1.30
C VAL A 223 20.47 -6.93 0.21
N SER A 224 20.60 -8.26 0.19
CA SER A 224 19.88 -9.11 -0.78
C SER A 224 18.36 -9.03 -0.61
N ILE A 225 17.87 -9.12 0.63
CA ILE A 225 16.44 -9.01 0.94
C ILE A 225 15.92 -7.62 0.57
N PHE A 226 16.71 -6.58 0.85
CA PHE A 226 16.37 -5.21 0.49
C PHE A 226 16.28 -5.02 -1.04
N LEU A 227 17.25 -5.50 -1.81
CA LEU A 227 17.23 -5.44 -3.28
C LEU A 227 16.06 -6.23 -3.87
N MET A 228 15.79 -7.42 -3.35
CA MET A 228 14.67 -8.22 -3.80
C MET A 228 13.32 -7.57 -3.45
N ALA A 229 13.21 -6.87 -2.31
CA ALA A 229 12.04 -6.06 -1.96
C ALA A 229 11.81 -4.94 -2.98
N ILE A 230 12.87 -4.24 -3.38
CA ILE A 230 12.81 -3.19 -4.42
C ILE A 230 12.26 -3.78 -5.72
N VAL A 231 12.84 -4.89 -6.20
CA VAL A 231 12.45 -5.50 -7.47
C VAL A 231 11.01 -5.99 -7.43
N LEU A 232 10.65 -6.83 -6.45
CA LEU A 232 9.31 -7.42 -6.39
C LEU A 232 8.22 -6.38 -6.19
N ARG A 233 8.43 -5.43 -5.27
CA ARG A 233 7.48 -4.34 -5.05
C ARG A 233 7.30 -3.49 -6.31
N SER A 234 8.39 -3.20 -7.03
CA SER A 234 8.33 -2.42 -8.27
C SER A 234 7.56 -3.16 -9.36
N LEU A 235 7.81 -4.45 -9.53
CA LEU A 235 7.11 -5.27 -10.53
C LEU A 235 5.60 -5.34 -10.27
N VAL A 236 5.17 -5.62 -9.03
CA VAL A 236 3.74 -5.67 -8.68
C VAL A 236 3.07 -4.32 -8.85
N THR A 237 3.71 -3.24 -8.38
CA THR A 237 3.12 -1.89 -8.46
C THR A 237 3.04 -1.42 -9.91
N MET A 238 4.06 -1.71 -10.71
CA MET A 238 4.11 -1.40 -12.14
C MET A 238 2.95 -2.05 -12.90
N THR A 239 2.73 -3.36 -12.72
CA THR A 239 1.67 -4.07 -13.45
C THR A 239 0.27 -3.70 -12.97
N HIS A 240 0.06 -3.60 -11.65
CA HIS A 240 -1.26 -3.33 -11.09
C HIS A 240 -1.72 -1.89 -11.34
N SER A 241 -0.82 -0.92 -11.22
CA SER A 241 -1.19 0.50 -11.23
C SER A 241 -1.82 1.01 -12.53
N SER A 242 -1.57 0.34 -13.66
CA SER A 242 -2.18 0.66 -14.95
C SER A 242 -3.60 0.12 -15.10
N ILE A 243 -3.98 -0.91 -14.33
CA ILE A 243 -5.27 -1.57 -14.44
C ILE A 243 -6.43 -0.62 -14.05
N PRO A 244 -6.41 0.08 -12.89
CA PRO A 244 -7.45 1.04 -12.54
C PRO A 244 -7.61 2.15 -13.59
N ASN A 245 -6.52 2.67 -14.15
CA ASN A 245 -6.57 3.72 -15.18
C ASN A 245 -7.29 3.24 -16.44
N LEU A 246 -7.01 1.99 -16.86
CA LEU A 246 -7.68 1.39 -18.00
C LEU A 246 -9.16 1.11 -17.71
N LEU A 247 -9.51 0.73 -16.47
CA LEU A 247 -10.90 0.54 -16.05
C LEU A 247 -11.67 1.87 -16.08
N ASP A 248 -11.05 2.94 -15.57
CA ASP A 248 -11.61 4.29 -15.56
C ASP A 248 -11.87 4.77 -16.98
N SER A 249 -10.86 4.68 -17.86
CA SER A 249 -11.00 5.09 -19.26
C SER A 249 -12.04 4.28 -20.03
N THR A 250 -12.11 2.96 -19.78
CA THR A 250 -13.12 2.07 -20.38
C THR A 250 -14.53 2.40 -19.88
N THR A 251 -14.67 2.75 -18.60
CA THR A 251 -15.94 3.14 -17.99
C THR A 251 -16.46 4.44 -18.60
N TYR A 252 -15.59 5.45 -18.72
CA TYR A 252 -15.93 6.71 -19.39
C TYR A 252 -16.29 6.49 -20.85
N GLY A 253 -15.54 5.65 -21.58
CA GLY A 253 -15.83 5.30 -22.96
C GLY A 253 -17.21 4.65 -23.15
N ILE A 254 -17.62 3.76 -22.24
CA ILE A 254 -18.93 3.09 -22.30
C ILE A 254 -20.08 4.03 -21.91
N LEU A 255 -19.89 4.89 -20.91
CA LEU A 255 -20.93 5.79 -20.42
C LEU A 255 -21.23 6.93 -21.41
N LYS A 256 -20.25 7.36 -22.22
CA LYS A 256 -20.34 8.56 -23.08
C LYS A 256 -20.64 9.83 -22.25
N GLU A 257 -20.62 10.99 -22.90
CA GLU A 257 -20.75 12.31 -22.25
C GLU A 257 -22.03 12.48 -21.42
N GLU A 258 -23.18 12.12 -21.99
CA GLU A 258 -24.50 12.27 -21.35
C GLU A 258 -24.62 11.57 -19.98
N LYS A 259 -23.88 10.47 -19.78
CA LYS A 259 -23.96 9.64 -18.57
C LYS A 259 -22.66 9.61 -17.77
N ALA A 260 -21.72 10.51 -18.07
CA ALA A 260 -20.45 10.63 -17.34
C ALA A 260 -20.67 10.87 -15.83
N HIS A 261 -21.72 11.59 -15.45
CA HIS A 261 -22.11 11.82 -14.05
C HIS A 261 -22.44 10.51 -13.28
N MET A 262 -22.69 9.39 -13.97
CA MET A 262 -22.93 8.08 -13.35
C MET A 262 -21.65 7.25 -13.12
N TYR A 263 -20.47 7.79 -13.44
CA TYR A 263 -19.18 7.11 -13.26
C TYR A 263 -19.00 6.58 -11.83
N GLY A 264 -19.33 7.38 -10.81
CA GLY A 264 -19.21 7.01 -9.40
C GLY A 264 -19.97 5.72 -9.04
N ARG A 265 -21.09 5.42 -9.72
CA ARG A 265 -21.86 4.18 -9.49
C ARG A 265 -21.13 2.93 -9.93
N SER A 266 -20.29 3.02 -10.96
CA SER A 266 -19.46 1.89 -11.39
C SER A 266 -18.21 1.78 -10.52
N ARG A 267 -17.61 2.92 -10.15
CA ARG A 267 -16.42 2.96 -9.28
C ARG A 267 -16.69 2.45 -7.87
N ALA A 268 -17.92 2.59 -7.36
CA ALA A 268 -18.36 2.06 -6.08
C ALA A 268 -18.19 0.54 -5.95
N PHE A 269 -18.26 -0.22 -7.05
CA PHE A 269 -17.96 -1.66 -7.04
C PHE A 269 -16.50 -1.96 -6.69
N GLY A 270 -15.57 -1.06 -7.07
CA GLY A 270 -14.18 -1.14 -6.66
C GLY A 270 -14.04 -0.96 -5.15
N SER A 271 -14.71 0.04 -4.58
CA SER A 271 -14.72 0.25 -3.13
C SER A 271 -15.29 -0.97 -2.39
N ALA A 272 -16.37 -1.57 -2.90
CA ALA A 272 -16.92 -2.81 -2.33
C ALA A 272 -15.90 -3.96 -2.34
N GLY A 273 -15.13 -4.10 -3.42
CA GLY A 273 -14.03 -5.07 -3.51
C GLY A 273 -12.92 -4.81 -2.50
N TYR A 274 -12.50 -3.54 -2.36
CA TYR A 274 -11.49 -3.12 -1.38
C TYR A 274 -11.90 -3.47 0.05
N VAL A 275 -13.16 -3.19 0.41
CA VAL A 275 -13.70 -3.46 1.75
C VAL A 275 -13.83 -4.96 2.01
N ALA A 276 -14.39 -5.72 1.07
CA ALA A 276 -14.48 -7.17 1.19
C ALA A 276 -13.09 -7.81 1.38
N ALA A 277 -12.08 -7.30 0.67
CA ALA A 277 -10.71 -7.79 0.77
C ALA A 277 -10.05 -7.47 2.09
N ALA A 278 -10.10 -6.22 2.55
CA ALA A 278 -9.47 -5.82 3.81
C ALA A 278 -10.08 -6.58 5.00
N LEU A 279 -11.41 -6.76 5.00
CA LEU A 279 -12.12 -7.51 6.03
C LEU A 279 -11.76 -8.99 6.01
N SER A 280 -11.91 -9.66 4.85
CA SER A 280 -11.61 -11.09 4.74
C SER A 280 -10.13 -11.39 5.02
N THR A 281 -9.21 -10.57 4.53
CA THR A 281 -7.77 -10.73 4.75
C THR A 281 -7.41 -10.47 6.21
N GLY A 282 -7.92 -9.41 6.83
CA GLY A 282 -7.66 -9.10 8.24
C GLY A 282 -8.14 -10.20 9.18
N LEU A 283 -9.34 -10.74 8.95
CA LEU A 283 -9.88 -11.89 9.68
C LEU A 283 -9.04 -13.16 9.46
N TYR A 284 -8.61 -13.41 8.22
CA TYR A 284 -7.84 -14.61 7.90
C TYR A 284 -6.43 -14.58 8.50
N ILE A 285 -5.75 -13.42 8.43
CA ILE A 285 -4.47 -13.18 9.12
C ILE A 285 -4.64 -13.40 10.63
N SER A 286 -5.70 -12.85 11.24
CA SER A 286 -5.93 -12.99 12.68
C SER A 286 -6.20 -14.44 13.08
N SER A 287 -6.98 -15.18 12.28
CA SER A 287 -7.30 -16.59 12.55
C SER A 287 -6.04 -17.46 12.50
N ILE A 288 -5.25 -17.34 11.43
CA ILE A 288 -3.98 -18.10 11.30
C ILE A 288 -2.98 -17.67 12.37
N SER A 289 -2.83 -16.36 12.60
CA SER A 289 -1.91 -15.87 13.62
C SER A 289 -2.27 -16.38 15.02
N SER A 290 -3.55 -16.60 15.31
CA SER A 290 -4.02 -17.18 16.59
C SER A 290 -3.85 -18.70 16.68
N GLN A 291 -3.91 -19.42 15.55
CA GLN A 291 -3.68 -20.87 15.51
C GLN A 291 -2.19 -21.25 15.65
N PHE A 292 -1.28 -20.34 15.30
CA PHE A 292 0.16 -20.53 15.46
C PHE A 292 0.72 -19.91 16.76
N SER A 293 -0.08 -19.20 17.56
CA SER A 293 0.24 -19.06 18.98
C SER A 293 0.16 -20.47 19.56
N PRO A 294 1.24 -21.03 20.14
CA PRO A 294 1.15 -22.30 20.82
C PRO A 294 0.00 -22.18 21.82
N SER A 295 -0.95 -23.11 21.75
CA SER A 295 -2.02 -23.19 22.73
C SER A 295 -1.39 -23.00 24.11
N SER A 296 -1.91 -22.06 24.91
CA SER A 296 -1.47 -21.79 26.29
C SER A 296 -1.47 -23.01 27.22
N ASN A 297 -1.82 -24.18 26.69
CA ASN A 297 -1.90 -25.46 27.39
C ASN A 297 -0.69 -26.38 27.10
N GLN A 298 0.26 -26.00 26.23
CA GLN A 298 1.55 -26.70 26.10
C GLN A 298 2.71 -25.78 26.49
N PRO A 299 3.43 -26.05 27.59
CA PRO A 299 4.62 -25.30 27.95
C PRO A 299 5.70 -25.51 26.88
N SER A 300 6.27 -24.41 26.40
CA SER A 300 7.37 -24.41 25.43
C SER A 300 8.58 -23.75 26.06
N PRO A 301 9.80 -24.30 25.87
CA PRO A 301 11.01 -23.75 26.46
C PRO A 301 11.34 -22.39 25.83
N GLY A 302 11.51 -21.39 26.68
CA GLY A 302 11.88 -20.02 26.34
C GLY A 302 13.02 -19.51 27.24
N PHE A 303 13.43 -18.26 27.11
CA PHE A 303 14.31 -17.61 28.08
C PHE A 303 13.44 -16.74 29.01
N ALA A 304 13.86 -16.55 30.26
CA ALA A 304 13.09 -15.92 31.35
C ALA A 304 12.64 -14.46 31.13
N SER A 305 12.91 -13.88 29.95
CA SER A 305 12.77 -12.47 29.63
C SER A 305 11.49 -11.84 30.21
N ASN A 306 11.68 -10.94 31.18
CA ASN A 306 10.64 -10.15 31.84
C ASN A 306 10.00 -9.05 30.95
N GLN A 307 10.30 -8.97 29.64
CA GLN A 307 9.80 -7.84 28.83
C GLN A 307 9.42 -8.10 27.38
N HIS A 308 9.27 -9.34 26.94
CA HIS A 308 8.69 -9.60 25.62
C HIS A 308 7.43 -10.45 25.76
N ASN A 309 6.30 -9.74 25.95
CA ASN A 309 5.09 -10.15 25.28
C ASN A 309 5.48 -10.49 23.85
N GLU A 310 5.38 -11.77 23.54
CA GLU A 310 5.36 -12.33 22.21
C GLU A 310 4.52 -11.38 21.34
N LYS A 311 5.19 -10.47 20.63
CA LYS A 311 4.50 -9.68 19.60
C LYS A 311 4.22 -10.72 18.53
N ASN A 312 3.04 -11.33 18.61
CA ASN A 312 2.50 -12.26 17.63
C ASN A 312 2.89 -11.74 16.25
N THR A 313 3.92 -12.33 15.64
CA THR A 313 4.39 -11.89 14.33
C THR A 313 3.31 -12.35 13.37
N ALA A 314 2.43 -11.42 12.99
CA ALA A 314 1.30 -11.73 12.13
C ALA A 314 1.77 -12.42 10.85
N ASP A 315 1.18 -13.58 10.54
CA ASP A 315 1.48 -14.26 9.29
C ASP A 315 0.68 -13.64 8.15
N TYR A 316 1.36 -12.94 7.26
CA TYR A 316 0.78 -12.27 6.09
C TYR A 316 0.63 -13.18 4.86
N LYS A 317 0.93 -14.48 4.92
CA LYS A 317 0.65 -15.42 3.80
C LYS A 317 -0.80 -15.34 3.27
N PRO A 318 -1.84 -15.20 4.10
CA PRO A 318 -3.22 -15.01 3.64
C PRO A 318 -3.43 -13.87 2.65
N SER A 319 -2.70 -12.76 2.84
CA SER A 319 -2.71 -11.60 1.96
C SER A 319 -2.23 -11.95 0.55
N ILE A 320 -1.19 -12.79 0.46
CA ILE A 320 -0.63 -13.27 -0.82
C ILE A 320 -1.62 -14.21 -1.52
N ILE A 321 -2.25 -15.14 -0.79
CA ILE A 321 -3.23 -16.10 -1.32
C ILE A 321 -4.43 -15.37 -1.91
N LEU A 322 -5.08 -14.53 -1.09
CA LEU A 322 -6.29 -13.83 -1.48
C LEU A 322 -6.04 -12.82 -2.61
N GLY A 323 -4.92 -12.09 -2.55
CA GLY A 323 -4.52 -11.17 -3.62
C GLY A 323 -4.29 -11.88 -4.95
N SER A 324 -3.63 -13.04 -4.94
CA SER A 324 -3.33 -13.81 -6.16
C SER A 324 -4.60 -14.40 -6.78
N ILE A 325 -5.51 -14.96 -5.96
CA ILE A 325 -6.78 -15.52 -6.43
C ILE A 325 -7.61 -14.45 -7.15
N PHE A 326 -7.77 -13.28 -6.53
CA PHE A 326 -8.58 -12.21 -7.11
C PHE A 326 -7.91 -11.50 -8.29
N ALA A 327 -6.57 -11.48 -8.35
CA ALA A 327 -5.85 -11.04 -9.55
C ALA A 327 -6.12 -11.98 -10.74
N LEU A 328 -6.14 -13.30 -10.52
CA LEU A 328 -6.49 -14.29 -11.56
C LEU A 328 -7.96 -14.20 -11.97
N LEU A 329 -8.89 -14.04 -11.02
CA LEU A 329 -10.30 -13.79 -11.33
C LEU A 329 -10.48 -12.49 -12.13
N GLY A 330 -9.75 -11.44 -11.75
CA GLY A 330 -9.67 -10.19 -12.50
C GLY A 330 -9.14 -10.37 -13.92
N ALA A 331 -8.19 -11.27 -14.13
CA ALA A 331 -7.70 -11.63 -15.46
C ALA A 331 -8.78 -12.29 -16.31
N ILE A 332 -9.49 -13.30 -15.76
CA ILE A 332 -10.57 -14.01 -16.47
C ILE A 332 -11.66 -13.03 -16.90
N VAL A 333 -12.09 -12.15 -15.99
CA VAL A 333 -13.13 -11.14 -16.28
C VAL A 333 -12.60 -10.08 -17.24
N GLY A 334 -11.33 -9.67 -17.11
CA GLY A 334 -10.67 -8.69 -17.96
C GLY A 334 -10.45 -9.16 -19.40
N ALA A 335 -10.40 -10.47 -19.63
CA ALA A 335 -10.32 -11.06 -20.96
C ALA A 335 -11.61 -10.88 -21.78
N ILE A 336 -12.74 -10.55 -21.14
CA ILE A 336 -14.02 -10.36 -21.82
C ILE A 336 -13.98 -9.07 -22.67
N PRO A 337 -14.21 -9.15 -24.00
CA PRO A 337 -14.19 -7.98 -24.87
C PRO A 337 -15.24 -6.94 -24.47
N SER A 338 -14.80 -5.69 -24.30
CA SER A 338 -15.69 -4.57 -24.02
C SER A 338 -16.23 -3.98 -25.32
N THR A 339 -17.54 -4.08 -25.55
CA THR A 339 -18.18 -3.52 -26.76
C THR A 339 -18.57 -2.05 -26.53
N GLY A 340 -18.11 -1.15 -27.41
CA GLY A 340 -18.52 0.27 -27.40
C GLY A 340 -17.41 1.28 -27.11
N THR A 341 -16.13 0.91 -27.22
CA THR A 341 -15.01 1.86 -27.19
C THR A 341 -14.54 2.13 -28.61
N ILE A 342 -14.41 3.41 -28.99
CA ILE A 342 -13.84 3.82 -30.28
C ILE A 342 -12.32 3.94 -30.05
N PRO A 343 -11.48 3.23 -30.83
CA PRO A 343 -10.04 3.35 -30.70
C PRO A 343 -9.60 4.74 -31.20
N VAL A 344 -8.93 5.49 -30.33
CA VAL A 344 -8.33 6.78 -30.68
C VAL A 344 -6.82 6.62 -30.55
N THR A 345 -6.10 6.63 -31.67
CA THR A 345 -4.64 6.50 -31.68
C THR A 345 -4.00 7.88 -31.61
N ILE A 346 -3.61 8.31 -30.40
CA ILE A 346 -2.85 9.54 -30.22
C ILE A 346 -1.45 9.20 -29.71
N LYS A 347 -0.44 9.77 -30.34
CA LYS A 347 0.96 9.63 -29.90
C LYS A 347 1.12 10.26 -28.51
N LEU A 348 1.73 9.53 -27.57
CA LEU A 348 1.97 9.98 -26.18
C LEU A 348 2.55 11.40 -26.10
N ARG A 349 3.53 11.71 -26.96
CA ARG A 349 4.13 13.06 -27.04
C ARG A 349 3.10 14.16 -27.30
N LYS A 350 2.12 13.92 -28.18
CA LYS A 350 1.08 14.88 -28.52
C LYS A 350 0.11 15.06 -27.35
N ALA A 351 -0.28 13.97 -26.67
CA ALA A 351 -1.12 14.02 -25.47
C ALA A 351 -0.46 14.79 -24.32
N ILE A 352 0.82 14.52 -24.02
CA ILE A 352 1.58 15.26 -22.99
C ILE A 352 1.69 16.74 -23.38
N LEU A 353 1.99 17.04 -24.65
CA LEU A 353 2.11 18.42 -25.11
C LEU A 353 0.79 19.20 -24.98
N ILE A 354 -0.34 18.55 -25.29
CA ILE A 354 -1.68 19.13 -25.08
C ILE A 354 -1.91 19.39 -23.59
N GLY A 355 -1.58 18.42 -22.73
CA GLY A 355 -1.74 18.56 -21.28
C GLY A 355 -0.92 19.70 -20.70
N ILE A 356 0.34 19.87 -21.13
CA ILE A 356 1.21 20.95 -20.66
C ILE A 356 0.75 22.33 -21.16
N ARG A 357 0.05 22.40 -22.30
CA ARG A 357 -0.44 23.68 -22.86
C ARG A 357 -1.83 24.09 -22.36
N SER A 358 -2.61 23.15 -21.82
CA SER A 358 -3.95 23.45 -21.33
C SER A 358 -3.91 24.07 -19.93
N PRO A 359 -4.42 25.30 -19.74
CA PRO A 359 -4.42 25.95 -18.41
C PRO A 359 -5.26 25.14 -17.39
N ALA A 360 -6.35 24.51 -17.84
CA ALA A 360 -7.17 23.63 -17.00
C ALA A 360 -6.37 22.41 -16.51
N MET A 361 -5.52 21.82 -17.37
CA MET A 361 -4.68 20.69 -16.98
C MET A 361 -3.49 21.11 -16.10
N ILE A 362 -2.93 22.30 -16.29
CA ILE A 362 -1.91 22.86 -15.39
C ILE A 362 -2.49 23.01 -13.98
N LYS A 363 -3.67 23.62 -13.86
CA LYS A 363 -4.40 23.75 -12.60
C LYS A 363 -4.68 22.38 -11.96
N CYS A 364 -5.14 21.41 -12.75
CA CYS A 364 -5.35 20.03 -12.30
C CYS A 364 -4.07 19.36 -11.82
N SER A 365 -2.96 19.54 -12.53
CA SER A 365 -1.66 18.93 -12.22
C SER A 365 -1.11 19.45 -10.89
N ILE A 366 -1.20 20.76 -10.66
CA ILE A 366 -0.76 21.40 -9.41
C ILE A 366 -1.62 20.91 -8.24
N ASN A 367 -2.96 20.95 -8.38
CA ASN A 367 -3.86 20.48 -7.34
C ASN A 367 -3.66 18.98 -7.05
N SER A 368 -3.45 18.16 -8.08
CA SER A 368 -3.15 16.73 -7.96
C SER A 368 -1.84 16.49 -7.21
N PHE A 369 -0.80 17.30 -7.50
CA PHE A 369 0.49 17.21 -6.83
C PHE A 369 0.38 17.57 -5.34
N LEU A 370 -0.23 18.71 -5.03
CA LEU A 370 -0.41 19.18 -3.65
C LEU A 370 -1.24 18.19 -2.82
N SER A 371 -2.36 17.71 -3.38
CA SER A 371 -3.21 16.74 -2.70
C SER A 371 -2.50 15.40 -2.52
N GLY A 372 -1.72 14.99 -3.53
CA GLY A 372 -0.96 13.75 -3.47
C GLY A 372 0.16 13.76 -2.43
N LEU A 373 0.74 14.93 -2.08
CA LEU A 373 1.74 15.01 -1.00
C LEU A 373 1.17 14.61 0.36
N VAL A 374 -0.05 15.06 0.69
CA VAL A 374 -0.76 14.62 1.91
C VAL A 374 -1.12 13.14 1.80
N TYR A 375 -1.61 12.74 0.63
CA TYR A 375 -2.05 11.38 0.38
C TYR A 375 -0.91 10.36 0.46
N SER A 376 0.31 10.75 0.09
CA SER A 376 1.48 9.86 0.08
C SER A 376 1.74 9.21 1.43
N TYR A 377 1.62 9.96 2.53
CA TYR A 377 1.78 9.42 3.88
C TYR A 377 0.68 8.41 4.22
N LEU A 378 -0.56 8.78 3.92
CA LEU A 378 -1.74 7.97 4.18
C LEU A 378 -1.77 6.68 3.35
N PHE A 379 -1.26 6.72 2.13
CA PHE A 379 -1.27 5.56 1.25
C PHE A 379 -0.13 4.58 1.58
N GLU A 380 1.05 5.12 1.91
CA GLU A 380 2.23 4.30 2.17
C GLU A 380 2.31 3.82 3.62
N PHE A 381 2.28 4.74 4.58
CA PHE A 381 2.70 4.41 5.95
C PHE A 381 1.55 4.26 6.93
N TYR A 382 0.31 4.59 6.55
CA TYR A 382 -0.85 4.53 7.44
C TYR A 382 -1.04 3.18 8.13
N PHE A 383 -1.23 2.11 7.36
CA PHE A 383 -1.44 0.76 7.90
C PHE A 383 -0.19 0.22 8.58
N PHE A 384 1.00 0.63 8.11
CA PHE A 384 2.25 0.30 8.78
C PHE A 384 2.29 0.88 10.20
N VAL A 385 2.06 2.18 10.37
CA VAL A 385 2.07 2.84 11.69
C VAL A 385 1.00 2.28 12.62
N LEU A 386 -0.21 2.01 12.11
CA LEU A 386 -1.27 1.40 12.92
C LEU A 386 -0.87 0.01 13.46
N THR A 387 -0.23 -0.82 12.64
CA THR A 387 0.16 -2.17 13.05
C THR A 387 1.46 -2.20 13.85
N SER A 388 2.45 -1.35 13.54
CA SER A 388 3.78 -1.38 14.15
C SER A 388 3.87 -0.60 15.46
N GLU A 389 3.31 0.61 15.50
CA GLU A 389 3.40 1.52 16.66
C GLU A 389 2.16 1.44 17.53
N TYR A 390 0.96 1.46 16.93
CA TYR A 390 -0.29 1.46 17.69
C TYR A 390 -0.76 0.04 18.06
N ASN A 391 -0.07 -0.99 17.55
CA ASN A 391 -0.37 -2.40 17.79
C ASN A 391 -1.83 -2.76 17.50
N VAL A 392 -2.43 -2.10 16.49
CA VAL A 392 -3.79 -2.38 16.06
C VAL A 392 -3.82 -3.77 15.42
N PRO A 393 -4.69 -4.67 15.88
CA PRO A 393 -4.71 -6.03 15.38
C PRO A 393 -5.23 -6.09 13.92
N PRO A 394 -4.76 -7.03 13.09
CA PRO A 394 -5.12 -7.09 11.66
C PRO A 394 -6.63 -7.22 11.39
N TYR A 395 -7.39 -7.91 12.25
CA TYR A 395 -8.85 -7.99 12.09
C TYR A 395 -9.51 -6.61 12.22
N PHE A 396 -8.98 -5.74 13.08
CA PHE A 396 -9.52 -4.40 13.30
C PHE A 396 -9.23 -3.48 12.12
N ILE A 397 -8.11 -3.67 11.41
CA ILE A 397 -7.85 -2.99 10.14
C ILE A 397 -8.98 -3.29 9.13
N GLY A 398 -9.45 -4.53 9.07
CA GLY A 398 -10.60 -4.92 8.26
C GLY A 398 -11.90 -4.19 8.65
N PHE A 399 -12.20 -4.11 9.96
CA PHE A 399 -13.37 -3.37 10.46
C PHE A 399 -13.26 -1.85 10.25
N LEU A 400 -12.06 -1.31 10.38
CA LEU A 400 -11.78 0.09 10.13
C LEU A 400 -12.03 0.42 8.65
N VAL A 401 -11.58 -0.44 7.73
CA VAL A 401 -11.86 -0.29 6.30
C VAL A 401 -13.34 -0.50 5.97
N LEU A 402 -14.13 -1.25 6.76
CA LEU A 402 -15.58 -1.36 6.54
C LEU A 402 -16.30 0.00 6.57
N SER A 403 -15.81 0.93 7.41
CA SER A 403 -16.36 2.29 7.48
C SER A 403 -16.22 3.08 6.18
N VAL A 404 -15.35 2.63 5.27
CA VAL A 404 -15.20 3.22 3.93
C VAL A 404 -16.49 3.16 3.14
N MET A 405 -17.28 2.08 3.25
CA MET A 405 -18.59 1.99 2.59
C MET A 405 -19.55 3.10 3.04
N ILE A 406 -19.49 3.46 4.32
CA ILE A 406 -20.42 4.41 4.93
C ILE A 406 -20.14 5.83 4.43
N GLY A 407 -18.88 6.21 4.26
CA GLY A 407 -18.51 7.54 3.76
C GLY A 407 -18.40 7.62 2.23
N GLU A 408 -17.68 6.68 1.61
CA GLU A 408 -17.29 6.77 0.19
C GLU A 408 -18.48 6.62 -0.77
N VAL A 409 -19.38 5.66 -0.50
CA VAL A 409 -20.50 5.38 -1.40
C VAL A 409 -21.49 6.56 -1.45
N PRO A 410 -22.01 7.10 -0.33
CA PRO A 410 -22.86 8.29 -0.39
C PRO A 410 -22.14 9.51 -0.96
N ALA A 411 -20.87 9.72 -0.57
CA ALA A 411 -20.09 10.86 -1.03
C ALA A 411 -19.91 10.86 -2.55
N PHE A 412 -19.59 9.73 -3.18
CA PHE A 412 -19.48 9.66 -4.65
C PHE A 412 -20.79 9.94 -5.40
N PHE A 413 -21.94 9.63 -4.81
CA PHE A 413 -23.24 9.93 -5.43
C PHE A 413 -23.55 11.43 -5.42
N VAL A 414 -23.08 12.15 -4.41
CA VAL A 414 -23.38 13.58 -4.22
C VAL A 414 -22.26 14.49 -4.71
N ALA A 415 -21.02 13.98 -4.81
CA ALA A 415 -19.81 14.75 -5.14
C ALA A 415 -19.95 15.55 -6.45
N GLY A 416 -20.50 14.96 -7.52
CA GLY A 416 -20.67 15.66 -8.79
C GLY A 416 -21.61 16.88 -8.68
N SER A 417 -22.68 16.77 -7.89
CA SER A 417 -23.60 17.88 -7.63
C SER A 417 -22.95 18.98 -6.79
N LEU A 418 -22.11 18.60 -5.82
CA LEU A 418 -21.37 19.54 -4.98
C LEU A 418 -20.33 20.32 -5.79
N VAL A 419 -19.56 19.63 -6.63
CA VAL A 419 -18.57 20.25 -7.52
C VAL A 419 -19.26 21.24 -8.48
N LYS A 420 -20.43 20.88 -9.03
CA LYS A 420 -21.19 21.80 -9.89
C LYS A 420 -21.67 23.06 -9.14
N ARG A 421 -22.01 22.94 -7.85
CA ARG A 421 -22.57 24.04 -7.05
C ARG A 421 -21.50 24.96 -6.47
N PHE A 422 -20.41 24.40 -5.97
CA PHE A 422 -19.37 25.13 -5.23
C PHE A 422 -18.08 25.35 -6.02
N GLY A 423 -17.93 24.69 -7.18
CA GLY A 423 -16.72 24.72 -7.99
C GLY A 423 -15.68 23.70 -7.54
N GLU A 424 -14.74 23.40 -8.45
CA GLU A 424 -13.69 22.40 -8.26
C GLU A 424 -12.76 22.76 -7.10
N THR A 425 -12.23 23.99 -7.09
CA THR A 425 -11.25 24.46 -6.11
C THR A 425 -11.79 24.44 -4.67
N ALA A 426 -13.05 24.84 -4.46
CA ALA A 426 -13.64 24.82 -3.12
C ALA A 426 -13.83 23.39 -2.59
N CYS A 427 -14.21 22.44 -3.46
CA CYS A 427 -14.31 21.03 -3.09
C CYS A 427 -12.94 20.42 -2.75
N ILE A 428 -11.88 20.78 -3.47
CA ILE A 428 -10.50 20.34 -3.16
C ILE A 428 -10.05 20.92 -1.81
N ALA A 429 -10.30 22.20 -1.53
CA ALA A 429 -9.99 22.80 -0.24
C ALA A 429 -10.75 22.14 0.91
N ALA A 430 -12.05 21.88 0.74
CA ALA A 430 -12.86 21.16 1.73
C ALA A 430 -12.35 19.73 1.98
N ALA A 431 -11.88 19.03 0.94
CA ALA A 431 -11.27 17.71 1.10
C ALA A 431 -9.99 17.75 1.96
N HIS A 432 -9.13 18.76 1.77
CA HIS A 432 -7.94 18.94 2.60
C HIS A 432 -8.27 19.22 4.07
N ILE A 433 -9.37 19.93 4.37
CA ILE A 433 -9.85 20.10 5.76
C ILE A 433 -10.24 18.74 6.36
N LEU A 434 -11.00 17.94 5.62
CA LEU A 434 -11.42 16.61 6.07
C LEU A 434 -10.23 15.66 6.28
N PHE A 435 -9.23 15.72 5.41
CA PHE A 435 -7.98 14.98 5.60
C PHE A 435 -7.22 15.44 6.84
N GLY A 436 -7.09 16.75 7.04
CA GLY A 436 -6.43 17.34 8.21
C GLY A 436 -7.08 16.89 9.51
N LEU A 437 -8.41 16.87 9.56
CA LEU A 437 -9.19 16.35 10.70
C LEU A 437 -8.96 14.85 10.92
N ARG A 438 -8.91 14.05 9.84
CA ARG A 438 -8.56 12.62 9.95
C ARG A 438 -7.19 12.43 10.57
N VAL A 439 -6.13 13.00 10.00
CA VAL A 439 -4.78 12.73 10.50
C VAL A 439 -4.58 13.30 11.90
N LEU A 440 -5.23 14.42 12.23
CA LEU A 440 -5.26 14.95 13.60
C LEU A 440 -5.84 13.93 14.59
N SER A 441 -6.93 13.27 14.22
CA SER A 441 -7.59 12.28 15.08
C SER A 441 -6.67 11.11 15.44
N PHE A 442 -5.78 10.67 14.53
CA PHE A 442 -4.80 9.62 14.82
C PHE A 442 -3.68 10.09 15.74
N GLY A 443 -3.38 11.39 15.76
CA GLY A 443 -2.45 11.99 16.71
C GLY A 443 -3.05 12.10 18.12
N VAL A 444 -4.32 12.54 18.20
CA VAL A 444 -5.00 12.88 19.46
C VAL A 444 -5.59 11.66 20.18
N PHE A 445 -6.28 10.77 19.46
CA PHE A 445 -6.95 9.65 20.11
C PHE A 445 -5.97 8.51 20.42
N TYR A 446 -6.19 7.86 21.57
CA TYR A 446 -5.46 6.65 21.97
C TYR A 446 -6.26 5.39 21.72
N ASN A 447 -7.59 5.47 21.81
CA ASN A 447 -8.49 4.35 21.57
C ASN A 447 -8.76 4.21 20.07
N TYR A 448 -8.44 3.03 19.52
CA TYR A 448 -8.59 2.73 18.10
C TYR A 448 -10.04 2.68 17.61
N LEU A 449 -11.04 2.62 18.50
CA LEU A 449 -12.46 2.69 18.11
C LEU A 449 -12.82 4.04 17.47
N TYR A 450 -12.21 5.13 17.93
CA TYR A 450 -12.43 6.46 17.34
C TYR A 450 -11.87 6.57 15.91
N TYR A 451 -10.96 5.68 15.51
CA TYR A 451 -10.41 5.64 14.15
C TYR A 451 -11.48 5.29 13.11
N ILE A 452 -12.54 4.57 13.51
CA ILE A 452 -13.69 4.26 12.63
C ILE A 452 -14.38 5.55 12.17
N GLY A 453 -14.61 6.51 13.08
CA GLY A 453 -15.20 7.80 12.72
C GLY A 453 -14.28 8.64 11.84
N SER A 454 -12.97 8.55 12.08
CA SER A 454 -11.95 9.24 11.30
C SER A 454 -11.86 8.78 9.83
N GLU A 455 -12.05 7.49 9.58
CA GLU A 455 -12.09 6.93 8.23
C GLU A 455 -13.22 7.51 7.36
N ILE A 456 -14.38 7.78 7.96
CA ILE A 456 -15.53 8.38 7.26
C ILE A 456 -15.19 9.79 6.74
N LEU A 457 -14.42 10.56 7.52
CA LEU A 457 -13.97 11.90 7.10
C LEU A 457 -13.11 11.83 5.83
N PHE A 458 -12.19 10.88 5.78
CA PHE A 458 -11.33 10.71 4.61
C PHE A 458 -12.05 10.21 3.41
N THR A 459 -12.93 9.22 3.54
CA THR A 459 -13.63 8.70 2.38
C THR A 459 -14.53 9.76 1.75
N THR A 460 -15.16 10.58 2.59
CA THR A 460 -15.91 11.76 2.13
C THR A 460 -15.00 12.78 1.42
N GLY A 461 -13.86 13.11 2.02
CA GLY A 461 -12.88 14.03 1.43
C GLY A 461 -12.27 13.51 0.13
N PHE A 462 -11.93 12.22 0.08
CA PHE A 462 -11.36 11.55 -1.09
C PHE A 462 -12.34 11.51 -2.24
N SER A 463 -13.60 11.15 -2.00
CA SER A 463 -14.62 11.15 -3.05
C SER A 463 -14.84 12.54 -3.66
N LEU A 464 -14.83 13.60 -2.83
CA LEU A 464 -14.94 14.98 -3.28
C LEU A 464 -13.72 15.40 -4.09
N LEU A 465 -12.52 15.20 -3.55
CA LEU A 465 -11.25 15.51 -4.21
C LEU A 465 -11.16 14.82 -5.57
N TYR A 466 -11.32 13.49 -5.58
CA TYR A 466 -11.12 12.67 -6.77
C TYR A 466 -12.12 13.05 -7.86
N THR A 467 -13.38 13.30 -7.49
CA THR A 467 -14.40 13.73 -8.45
C THR A 467 -14.07 15.11 -9.04
N ALA A 468 -13.62 16.07 -8.22
CA ALA A 468 -13.23 17.40 -8.69
C ALA A 468 -12.06 17.32 -9.67
N LEU A 469 -10.99 16.57 -9.34
CA LEU A 469 -9.84 16.40 -10.21
C LEU A 469 -10.18 15.68 -11.53
N ILE A 470 -11.03 14.65 -11.47
CA ILE A 470 -11.49 13.94 -12.68
C ILE A 470 -12.27 14.85 -13.62
N ILE A 471 -13.14 15.72 -13.08
CA ILE A 471 -13.91 16.67 -13.88
C ILE A 471 -12.97 17.69 -14.52
N GLN A 472 -12.00 18.20 -13.75
CA GLN A 472 -11.00 19.16 -14.21
C GLN A 472 -10.08 18.60 -15.30
N ALA A 473 -9.58 17.36 -15.13
CA ALA A 473 -8.81 16.67 -16.16
C ALA A 473 -9.68 16.34 -17.39
N GLY A 474 -10.96 16.04 -17.17
CA GLY A 474 -11.91 15.77 -18.23
C GLY A 474 -12.21 16.99 -19.10
N SER A 475 -12.34 18.19 -18.51
CA SER A 475 -12.59 19.44 -19.23
C SER A 475 -11.37 19.84 -20.08
N ALA A 476 -10.16 19.68 -19.54
CA ALA A 476 -8.93 19.89 -20.29
C ALA A 476 -8.82 18.99 -21.52
N GLY A 477 -9.37 17.77 -21.44
CA GLY A 477 -9.39 16.83 -22.55
C GLY A 477 -10.43 17.11 -23.64
N ARG A 478 -11.37 18.03 -23.41
CA ARG A 478 -12.52 18.32 -24.29
C ARG A 478 -12.47 19.68 -25.00
N GLY A 479 -11.39 20.46 -24.84
CA GLY A 479 -11.38 21.88 -25.26
C GLY A 479 -10.32 22.32 -26.26
N THR A 480 -9.34 21.49 -26.64
CA THR A 480 -8.17 21.99 -27.39
C THR A 480 -7.97 21.26 -28.72
N GLN A 481 -8.25 21.96 -29.83
CA GLN A 481 -7.75 21.64 -31.17
C GLN A 481 -7.99 20.18 -31.64
N ALA A 482 -9.24 19.72 -31.55
CA ALA A 482 -9.62 18.35 -31.89
C ALA A 482 -9.74 18.12 -33.41
N GLU A 483 -8.62 18.19 -34.15
CA GLU A 483 -8.46 17.36 -35.36
C GLU A 483 -8.24 15.87 -35.01
N ALA A 484 -8.02 15.54 -33.73
CA ALA A 484 -7.63 14.20 -33.27
C ALA A 484 -8.63 13.51 -32.30
N GLY A 485 -9.77 14.11 -31.99
CA GLY A 485 -10.78 13.57 -31.05
C GLY A 485 -10.46 13.80 -29.56
N ASP A 486 -11.38 13.37 -28.69
CA ASP A 486 -11.33 13.57 -27.23
C ASP A 486 -10.15 12.85 -26.55
N VAL A 487 -9.25 13.61 -25.90
CA VAL A 487 -8.06 13.08 -25.17
C VAL A 487 -8.30 12.85 -23.67
N VAL A 488 -9.56 12.71 -23.25
CA VAL A 488 -9.98 12.62 -21.84
C VAL A 488 -9.24 11.51 -21.08
N ALA A 489 -9.07 10.34 -21.70
CA ALA A 489 -8.37 9.21 -21.09
C ALA A 489 -6.89 9.51 -20.78
N SER A 490 -6.21 10.22 -21.67
CA SER A 490 -4.81 10.61 -21.47
C SER A 490 -4.67 11.64 -20.35
N MET A 491 -5.63 12.58 -20.23
CA MET A 491 -5.63 13.58 -19.15
C MET A 491 -5.90 12.92 -17.78
N HIS A 492 -6.83 11.96 -17.70
CA HIS A 492 -7.05 11.17 -16.49
C HIS A 492 -5.81 10.34 -16.10
N ALA A 493 -5.14 9.72 -17.07
CA ALA A 493 -3.91 8.97 -16.81
C ALA A 493 -2.79 9.88 -16.27
N LEU A 494 -2.63 11.08 -16.84
CA LEU A 494 -1.67 12.08 -16.38
C LEU A 494 -1.99 12.57 -14.96
N MET A 495 -3.25 12.91 -14.69
CA MET A 495 -3.74 13.28 -13.37
C MET A 495 -3.43 12.19 -12.33
N ASN A 496 -3.79 10.93 -12.62
CA ASN A 496 -3.55 9.82 -11.70
C ASN A 496 -2.06 9.54 -11.50
N ALA A 497 -1.22 9.66 -12.54
CA ALA A 497 0.23 9.51 -12.42
C ALA A 497 0.83 10.56 -11.47
N ILE A 498 0.36 11.81 -11.54
CA ILE A 498 0.77 12.86 -10.59
C ILE A 498 0.25 12.54 -9.19
N LEU A 499 -1.06 12.30 -9.04
CA LEU A 499 -1.74 12.17 -7.75
C LEU A 499 -1.26 10.98 -6.91
N PHE A 500 -1.01 9.82 -7.54
CA PHE A 500 -0.72 8.57 -6.82
C PHE A 500 0.69 8.02 -7.03
N SER A 501 1.43 8.44 -8.06
CA SER A 501 2.75 7.88 -8.36
C SER A 501 3.87 8.88 -8.07
N ILE A 502 3.89 10.05 -8.73
CA ILE A 502 4.97 11.04 -8.55
C ILE A 502 5.01 11.54 -7.10
N THR A 503 3.86 11.85 -6.52
CA THR A 503 3.74 12.29 -5.13
C THR A 503 4.08 11.20 -4.13
N SER A 504 3.68 9.95 -4.37
CA SER A 504 4.02 8.80 -3.52
C SER A 504 5.49 8.39 -3.63
N CYS A 505 6.13 8.65 -4.77
CA CYS A 505 7.57 8.53 -4.96
C CYS A 505 8.32 9.48 -4.02
N ILE A 506 7.99 10.78 -4.06
CA ILE A 506 8.60 11.80 -3.20
C ILE A 506 8.23 11.58 -1.73
N GLY A 507 6.95 11.42 -1.44
CA GLY A 507 6.42 11.26 -0.09
C GLY A 507 6.86 9.95 0.57
N GLY A 508 6.88 8.84 -0.16
CA GLY A 508 7.35 7.54 0.36
C GLY A 508 8.77 7.63 0.94
N LEU A 509 9.67 8.30 0.23
CA LEU A 509 11.03 8.52 0.72
C LEU A 509 11.08 9.47 1.92
N ILE A 510 10.43 10.63 1.83
CA ILE A 510 10.43 11.65 2.89
C ILE A 510 9.84 11.09 4.18
N TRP A 511 8.65 10.50 4.12
CA TRP A 511 7.98 9.93 5.28
C TRP A 511 8.71 8.72 5.85
N GLY A 512 9.35 7.91 5.00
CA GLY A 512 10.17 6.77 5.45
C GLY A 512 11.37 7.21 6.28
N VAL A 513 12.10 8.23 5.83
CA VAL A 513 13.24 8.81 6.57
C VAL A 513 12.77 9.49 7.86
N LEU A 514 11.64 10.18 7.82
CA LEU A 514 11.07 10.83 8.99
C LEU A 514 10.60 9.81 10.04
N LEU A 515 10.04 8.67 9.65
CA LEU A 515 9.61 7.60 10.56
C LEU A 515 10.75 6.93 11.31
N ASP A 516 11.98 6.94 10.77
CA ASP A 516 13.15 6.44 11.50
C ASP A 516 13.64 7.42 12.57
N ARG A 517 13.19 8.69 12.55
CA ARG A 517 13.59 9.74 13.51
C ARG A 517 12.48 10.19 14.45
N PHE A 518 11.23 10.13 14.00
CA PHE A 518 10.06 10.61 14.70
C PHE A 518 9.04 9.48 14.87
N THR A 519 8.25 9.57 15.94
CA THR A 519 7.12 8.65 16.14
C THR A 519 6.03 8.91 15.10
N GLY A 520 5.27 7.88 14.73
CA GLY A 520 4.11 7.98 13.85
C GLY A 520 3.09 9.01 14.33
N ARG A 521 2.90 9.18 15.65
CA ARG A 521 2.07 10.26 16.23
C ARG A 521 2.52 11.65 15.79
N GLN A 522 3.81 11.94 15.92
CA GLN A 522 4.38 13.24 15.53
C GLN A 522 4.20 13.49 14.04
N LEU A 523 4.32 12.45 13.22
CA LEU A 523 4.11 12.55 11.78
C LEU A 523 2.64 12.72 11.39
N PHE A 524 1.69 12.12 12.12
CA PHE A 524 0.27 12.43 11.97
C PHE A 524 -0.03 13.91 12.25
N TYR A 525 0.59 14.50 13.28
CA TYR A 525 0.47 15.94 13.54
C TYR A 525 1.07 16.77 12.40
N ALA A 526 2.27 16.43 11.92
CA ALA A 526 2.91 17.13 10.81
C ALA A 526 2.08 17.05 9.52
N ALA A 527 1.55 15.87 9.19
CA ALA A 527 0.65 15.67 8.05
C ALA A 527 -0.66 16.45 8.21
N SER A 528 -1.16 16.61 9.44
CA SER A 528 -2.37 17.40 9.72
C SER A 528 -2.15 18.89 9.45
N VAL A 529 -1.06 19.45 9.98
CA VAL A 529 -0.67 20.83 9.71
C VAL A 529 -0.50 21.05 8.21
N LEU A 530 0.21 20.16 7.52
CA LEU A 530 0.37 20.22 6.07
C LEU A 530 -0.97 20.25 5.35
N SER A 531 -1.92 19.40 5.74
CA SER A 531 -3.26 19.35 5.12
C SER A 531 -4.06 20.64 5.33
N PHE A 532 -4.03 21.22 6.53
CA PHE A 532 -4.71 22.49 6.79
C PHE A 532 -4.08 23.67 6.05
N VAL A 533 -2.74 23.70 5.97
CA VAL A 533 -2.03 24.69 5.16
C VAL A 533 -2.47 24.57 3.70
N LEU A 534 -2.47 23.36 3.14
CA LEU A 534 -2.90 23.14 1.75
C LEU A 534 -4.36 23.49 1.51
N ALA A 535 -5.24 23.34 2.50
CA ALA A 535 -6.64 23.79 2.39
C ALA A 535 -6.75 25.30 2.12
N VAL A 536 -5.87 26.10 2.73
CA VAL A 536 -5.81 27.56 2.52
C VAL A 536 -5.06 27.93 1.24
N PHE A 537 -3.95 27.25 0.95
CA PHE A 537 -3.12 27.57 -0.21
C PHE A 537 -3.73 27.13 -1.55
N THR A 538 -4.51 26.05 -1.58
CA THR A 538 -5.17 25.56 -2.81
C THR A 538 -6.00 26.64 -3.53
N PRO A 539 -6.92 27.36 -2.87
CA PRO A 539 -7.67 28.44 -3.53
C PRO A 539 -6.79 29.62 -3.94
N VAL A 540 -5.77 29.96 -3.14
CA VAL A 540 -4.83 31.04 -3.46
C VAL A 540 -4.04 30.72 -4.72
N ILE A 541 -3.48 29.52 -4.82
CA ILE A 541 -2.74 29.05 -6.00
C ILE A 541 -3.65 28.98 -7.22
N SER A 542 -4.87 28.45 -7.05
CA SER A 542 -5.87 28.42 -8.13
C SER A 542 -6.18 29.82 -8.65
N TYR A 543 -6.33 30.80 -7.76
CA TYR A 543 -6.58 32.20 -8.13
C TYR A 543 -5.40 32.82 -8.90
N PHE A 544 -4.16 32.58 -8.47
CA PHE A 544 -2.98 33.05 -9.21
C PHE A 544 -2.86 32.42 -10.59
N ILE A 545 -3.16 31.12 -10.72
CA ILE A 545 -3.19 30.45 -12.03
C ILE A 545 -4.26 31.09 -12.92
N ASP A 546 -5.46 31.29 -12.40
CA ASP A 546 -6.55 31.91 -13.16
C ASP A 546 -6.15 33.34 -13.61
N LEU A 547 -5.49 34.13 -12.75
CA LEU A 547 -4.93 35.44 -13.13
C LEU A 547 -3.87 35.36 -14.25
N CYS A 548 -2.93 34.42 -14.16
CA CYS A 548 -1.86 34.29 -15.15
C CYS A 548 -2.35 33.83 -16.52
N PHE A 549 -3.43 33.04 -16.58
CA PHE A 549 -3.93 32.45 -17.82
C PHE A 549 -5.21 33.09 -18.37
N CYS A 550 -5.94 33.90 -17.59
CA CYS A 550 -7.07 34.69 -18.10
C CYS A 550 -6.67 36.01 -18.76
N ASP A 551 -5.39 36.40 -18.77
CA ASP A 551 -4.93 37.68 -19.32
C ASP A 551 -4.48 37.63 -20.80
N SER A 552 -4.85 36.59 -21.54
CA SER A 552 -4.71 36.58 -22.99
C SER A 552 -6.06 36.82 -23.66
N LYS A 553 -6.36 38.09 -23.95
CA LYS A 553 -7.29 38.56 -25.01
C LYS A 553 -8.03 37.44 -25.77
N GLU A 554 -9.11 36.92 -25.20
CA GLU A 554 -10.04 36.00 -25.86
C GLU A 554 -11.46 36.59 -25.82
N ASN A 555 -11.56 37.88 -26.18
CA ASN A 555 -12.83 38.55 -26.50
C ASN A 555 -12.75 39.48 -27.72
N ASP A 556 -11.60 39.68 -28.37
CA ASP A 556 -11.45 40.64 -29.49
C ASP A 556 -11.03 40.01 -30.84
N ILE A 557 -10.97 38.69 -30.97
CA ILE A 557 -10.67 38.04 -32.25
C ILE A 557 -11.62 36.86 -32.45
N LEU A 558 -12.85 37.14 -32.89
CA LEU A 558 -13.69 36.30 -33.75
C LEU A 558 -15.08 36.94 -33.94
N VAL A 559 -15.12 38.21 -34.35
CA VAL A 559 -16.21 38.73 -35.19
C VAL A 559 -15.58 39.63 -36.24
N GLU A 560 -15.11 39.02 -37.33
CA GLU A 560 -15.01 39.71 -38.62
C GLU A 560 -15.99 39.00 -39.56
N PRO A 561 -16.99 39.70 -40.13
CA PRO A 561 -18.05 39.08 -40.91
C PRO A 561 -17.69 39.09 -42.41
N THR A 562 -17.04 38.05 -42.91
CA THR A 562 -16.86 37.74 -44.36
C THR A 562 -16.34 36.29 -44.43
N ASP A 563 -16.93 35.29 -45.09
CA ASP A 563 -17.66 35.28 -46.35
C ASP A 563 -18.75 34.20 -46.40
N VAL A 564 -19.77 34.51 -47.21
CA VAL A 564 -20.90 33.66 -47.56
C VAL A 564 -20.43 32.38 -48.26
N VAL A 565 -20.45 31.25 -47.57
CA VAL A 565 -20.41 29.94 -48.22
C VAL A 565 -21.81 29.64 -48.76
N LYS A 566 -21.96 29.77 -50.09
CA LYS A 566 -23.12 29.29 -50.85
C LYS A 566 -23.34 27.80 -50.57
N PHE A 567 -24.48 27.46 -49.98
CA PHE A 567 -25.03 26.12 -50.10
C PHE A 567 -25.60 25.95 -51.51
N GLU A 568 -24.90 25.17 -52.33
CA GLU A 568 -25.40 24.72 -53.62
C GLU A 568 -26.39 23.57 -53.37
N SER A 569 -27.65 23.86 -53.63
CA SER A 569 -28.76 22.91 -53.59
C SER A 569 -28.63 21.98 -54.80
N ASP A 570 -28.23 20.73 -54.59
CA ASP A 570 -28.43 19.68 -55.58
C ASP A 570 -29.92 19.40 -55.76
N LYS A 571 -30.49 20.08 -56.77
CA LYS A 571 -31.72 19.67 -57.43
C LYS A 571 -31.36 18.56 -58.41
N ASN A 572 -31.79 17.34 -58.11
CA ASN A 572 -32.25 16.41 -59.13
C ASN A 572 -33.38 15.58 -58.55
N GLY A 573 -34.60 16.06 -58.77
CA GLY A 573 -35.78 15.23 -58.62
C GLY A 573 -35.90 14.27 -59.80
N PHE A 574 -36.36 13.06 -59.53
CA PHE A 574 -37.25 12.38 -60.47
C PHE A 574 -38.32 11.61 -59.70
N ASN A 575 -39.55 11.86 -60.17
CA ASN A 575 -40.85 11.43 -59.67
C ASN A 575 -41.05 9.91 -59.65
N GLY A 576 -42.08 9.48 -58.89
CA GLY A 576 -42.83 8.26 -59.19
C GLY A 576 -43.31 7.52 -57.94
N THR A 577 -44.36 7.98 -57.28
CA THR A 577 -45.71 7.35 -57.32
C THR A 577 -45.85 5.99 -56.61
N SER A 578 -46.67 6.02 -55.55
CA SER A 578 -47.78 5.11 -55.28
C SER A 578 -47.56 3.77 -54.56
N PHE A 579 -48.53 3.52 -53.68
CA PHE A 579 -49.01 2.27 -53.09
C PHE A 579 -48.43 1.75 -51.77
N MET A 580 -49.34 1.81 -50.79
CA MET A 580 -49.54 0.99 -49.57
C MET A 580 -48.60 1.15 -48.38
#